data_AF-A0A7W3SPI9-F1
#
_entry.id   AF-A0A7W3SPI9-F1
#
_cell.length_a   1.000
_cell.length_b   1.000
_cell.length_c   1.000
_cell.angle_alpha   90.00
_cell.angle_beta   90.00
_cell.angle_gamma   90.00
#
_symmetry.space_group_name_H-M   'P 1'
#
loop_
_entity.id
_entity.type
_entity.pdbx_description
1 polymer ?
#
loop_
_entity_poly.entity_id
_entity_poly.type
_entity_poly.pdbx_seq_one_letter_code
_entity_poly.pdbx_strand_id
1 'polypeptide(L)'
;MLISVQHIRHATSILTIHGKRILVDPMLSDVGKLSPVPLTRNYRRNPLTPLPVPLHIFEDVDAILLTHRHFDHWDKKAISVLNKNTPVFCQPRDQAFRAICWVLESNTSQ
;
A
#
# COMPACT_ATOMS: atom_id res chain seq x y z
N MET A 1 26.63 -2.48 -0.55
CA MET A 1 25.27 -1.92 -0.77
C MET A 1 24.50 -2.89 -1.63
N LEU A 2 23.35 -3.36 -1.17
CA LEU A 2 22.46 -4.22 -1.95
C LEU A 2 21.18 -3.43 -2.23
N ILE A 3 20.83 -3.34 -3.52
CA ILE A 3 19.52 -2.91 -3.98
C ILE A 3 18.80 -4.19 -4.37
N SER A 4 17.59 -4.40 -3.85
CA SER A 4 16.77 -5.55 -4.21
C SER A 4 15.31 -5.17 -4.35
N VAL A 5 14.60 -5.92 -5.20
CA VAL A 5 13.17 -5.79 -5.43
C VAL A 5 12.53 -7.14 -5.11
N GLN A 6 11.59 -7.15 -4.17
CA GLN A 6 10.71 -8.29 -3.94
C GLN A 6 9.34 -7.95 -4.51
N HIS A 7 8.97 -8.60 -5.61
CA HIS A 7 7.61 -8.53 -6.12
C HIS A 7 6.68 -9.34 -5.20
N ILE A 8 5.51 -8.77 -4.86
CA ILE A 8 4.51 -9.43 -4.02
C ILE A 8 3.32 -9.86 -4.87
N ARG A 9 2.56 -8.90 -5.41
CA ARG A 9 1.35 -9.16 -6.21
C ARG A 9 0.89 -7.86 -6.86
N HIS A 10 0.54 -7.90 -8.15
CA HIS A 10 0.12 -6.69 -8.89
C HIS A 10 1.20 -5.59 -8.79
N ALA A 11 0.87 -4.34 -8.50
CA ALA A 11 1.86 -3.29 -8.26
C ALA A 11 2.55 -3.37 -6.88
N THR A 12 2.06 -4.24 -5.97
CA THR A 12 2.64 -4.35 -4.63
C THR A 12 4.02 -4.98 -4.68
N SER A 13 5.01 -4.26 -4.16
CA SER A 13 6.40 -4.70 -4.09
C SER A 13 7.12 -4.10 -2.88
N ILE A 14 8.21 -4.72 -2.46
CA ILE A 14 9.12 -4.18 -1.45
C ILE A 14 10.45 -3.86 -2.13
N LEU A 15 10.82 -2.59 -2.11
CA LEU A 15 12.14 -2.12 -2.53
C LEU A 15 13.04 -2.06 -1.30
N THR A 16 14.22 -2.67 -1.38
CA THR A 16 15.25 -2.51 -0.35
C THR A 16 16.42 -1.73 -0.92
N ILE A 17 16.66 -0.53 -0.39
CA ILE A 17 17.71 0.39 -0.85
C ILE A 17 18.48 0.87 0.36
N HIS A 18 19.80 0.64 0.39
CA HIS A 18 20.65 1.01 1.54
C HIS A 18 20.12 0.52 2.90
N GLY A 19 19.55 -0.70 2.92
CA GLY A 19 18.96 -1.29 4.12
C GLY A 19 17.57 -0.76 4.49
N LYS A 20 17.03 0.20 3.74
CA LYS A 20 15.66 0.72 3.93
C LYS A 20 14.66 -0.05 3.08
N ARG A 21 13.56 -0.48 3.70
CA ARG A 21 12.48 -1.25 3.08
C ARG A 21 11.30 -0.32 2.77
N ILE A 22 10.99 -0.15 1.50
CA ILE A 22 9.91 0.70 1.01
C ILE A 22 8.82 -0.19 0.42
N LEU A 23 7.62 -0.15 0.99
CA LEU A 23 6.44 -0.84 0.49
C LEU A 23 5.77 0.02 -0.59
N VAL A 24 5.71 -0.48 -1.82
CA VAL A 24 5.11 0.23 -2.95
C VAL A 24 3.69 -0.30 -3.17
N ASP A 25 2.72 0.61 -3.35
CA ASP A 25 1.34 0.34 -3.79
C ASP A 25 0.68 -0.92 -3.17
N PRO A 26 0.46 -0.94 -1.84
CA PRO A 26 -0.04 -2.13 -1.16
C PRO A 26 -1.54 -2.38 -1.41
N MET A 27 -1.80 -3.50 -2.08
CA MET A 27 -3.11 -4.11 -2.28
C MET A 27 -3.16 -5.41 -1.47
N LEU A 28 -3.63 -5.34 -0.23
CA LEU A 28 -3.49 -6.42 0.76
C LEU A 28 -4.76 -7.25 0.98
N SER A 29 -5.86 -6.94 0.27
CA SER A 29 -7.12 -7.68 0.40
C SER A 29 -6.99 -9.15 -0.02
N ASP A 30 -7.82 -10.00 0.59
CA ASP A 30 -7.95 -11.41 0.22
C ASP A 30 -8.54 -11.58 -1.18
N VAL A 31 -8.36 -12.76 -1.77
CA VAL A 31 -8.84 -13.10 -3.11
C VAL A 31 -10.33 -12.75 -3.27
N GLY A 32 -10.64 -12.04 -4.35
CA GLY A 32 -12.00 -11.66 -4.72
C GLY A 32 -12.68 -10.64 -3.80
N LYS A 33 -11.98 -9.97 -2.88
CA LYS A 33 -12.63 -8.99 -1.97
C LYS A 33 -12.92 -7.64 -2.63
N LEU A 34 -12.14 -7.22 -3.62
CA LEU A 34 -12.31 -5.96 -4.34
C LEU A 34 -13.24 -6.13 -5.55
N SER A 35 -13.91 -5.03 -5.90
CA SER A 35 -14.75 -4.97 -7.09
C SER A 35 -13.93 -5.21 -8.38
N PRO A 36 -14.57 -5.63 -9.47
CA PRO A 36 -13.93 -5.64 -10.78
C PRO A 36 -13.42 -4.25 -11.16
N VAL A 37 -12.37 -4.20 -11.99
CA VAL A 37 -11.86 -2.92 -12.50
C VAL A 37 -12.96 -2.26 -13.35
N PRO A 38 -13.37 -1.02 -13.02
CA PRO A 38 -14.42 -0.34 -13.75
C PRO A 38 -14.01 -0.11 -15.21
N LEU A 39 -14.99 0.02 -16.10
CA LEU A 39 -14.77 0.30 -17.52
C LEU A 39 -13.93 -0.77 -18.26
N THR A 40 -13.90 -2.01 -17.75
CA THR A 40 -13.33 -3.17 -18.45
C THR A 40 -14.41 -4.18 -18.78
N ARG A 41 -14.18 -5.04 -19.79
CA ARG A 41 -15.08 -6.16 -20.12
C ARG A 41 -14.98 -7.33 -19.13
N ASN A 42 -14.15 -7.20 -18.10
CA ASN A 42 -13.85 -8.26 -17.14
C ASN A 42 -14.60 -8.02 -15.84
N TYR A 43 -15.49 -8.96 -15.49
CA TYR A 43 -16.29 -8.91 -14.26
C TYR A 43 -15.69 -9.72 -13.11
N ARG A 44 -14.46 -10.22 -13.25
CA ARG A 44 -13.78 -10.95 -12.17
C ARG A 44 -13.46 -10.00 -11.03
N ARG A 45 -13.73 -10.45 -9.81
CA ARG A 45 -13.36 -9.74 -8.58
C ARG A 45 -11.86 -9.86 -8.34
N ASN A 46 -11.27 -8.80 -7.80
CA ASN A 46 -9.84 -8.71 -7.54
C ASN A 46 -9.55 -8.86 -6.04
N PRO A 47 -8.32 -9.19 -5.63
CA PRO A 47 -7.25 -9.80 -6.43
C PRO A 47 -7.61 -11.24 -6.86
N LEU A 48 -6.95 -11.74 -7.91
CA LEU A 48 -7.19 -13.09 -8.45
C LEU A 48 -6.38 -14.19 -7.76
N THR A 49 -5.28 -13.83 -7.10
CA THR A 49 -4.37 -14.75 -6.42
C THR A 49 -4.19 -14.31 -4.97
N PRO A 50 -3.91 -15.23 -4.02
CA PRO A 50 -3.63 -14.86 -2.63
C PRO A 50 -2.31 -14.07 -2.54
N LEU A 51 -2.05 -13.45 -1.38
CA LEU A 51 -0.71 -12.94 -1.10
C LEU A 51 0.26 -14.12 -1.03
N PRO A 52 1.45 -14.04 -1.66
CA PRO A 52 2.45 -15.11 -1.57
C PRO A 52 3.24 -15.08 -0.25
N VAL A 53 3.01 -14.07 0.59
CA VAL A 53 3.68 -13.86 1.87
C VAL A 53 2.66 -13.52 2.96
N PRO A 54 2.94 -13.84 4.23
CA PRO A 54 2.10 -13.43 5.35
C PRO A 54 2.16 -11.92 5.60
N LEU A 55 1.13 -11.37 6.26
CA LEU A 55 1.00 -9.92 6.50
C LEU A 55 2.13 -9.33 7.36
N HIS A 56 2.72 -10.11 8.26
CA HIS A 56 3.80 -9.61 9.14
C HIS A 56 5.03 -9.13 8.37
N ILE A 57 5.21 -9.56 7.11
CA ILE A 57 6.30 -9.07 6.25
C ILE A 57 6.19 -7.56 6.02
N PHE A 58 5.00 -6.97 6.12
CA PHE A 58 4.76 -5.55 5.90
C PHE A 58 4.84 -4.69 7.17
N GLU A 59 4.99 -5.29 8.36
CA GLU A 59 5.00 -4.56 9.64
C GLU A 59 6.26 -3.70 9.80
N ASP A 60 7.41 -4.21 9.33
CA ASP A 60 8.74 -3.59 9.49
C ASP A 60 9.22 -2.87 8.22
N VAL A 61 8.32 -2.20 7.49
CA VAL A 61 8.71 -1.33 6.37
C VAL A 61 8.97 0.08 6.87
N ASP A 62 10.06 0.69 6.40
CA ASP A 62 10.48 2.03 6.79
C ASP A 62 9.58 3.12 6.20
N ALA A 63 8.94 2.85 5.05
CA ALA A 63 8.06 3.78 4.37
C ALA A 63 7.09 3.05 3.43
N ILE A 64 6.00 3.74 3.08
CA ILE A 64 5.08 3.36 2.02
C ILE A 64 5.21 4.39 0.89
N LEU A 65 5.29 3.92 -0.35
CA LEU A 65 5.23 4.74 -1.55
C LEU A 65 3.91 4.45 -2.29
N LEU A 66 3.04 5.44 -2.38
CA LEU A 66 1.77 5.38 -3.10
C LEU A 66 1.88 6.19 -4.38
N THR A 67 1.82 5.50 -5.51
CA THR A 67 1.87 6.14 -6.82
C THR A 67 0.58 6.90 -7.12
N HIS A 68 -0.57 6.37 -6.70
CA HIS A 68 -1.90 6.97 -6.81
C HIS A 68 -2.93 6.19 -5.95
N ARG A 69 -4.21 6.57 -6.02
CA ARG A 69 -5.25 6.13 -5.06
C ARG A 69 -6.26 5.11 -5.58
N HIS A 70 -5.99 4.45 -6.70
CA HIS A 70 -6.89 3.40 -7.14
C HIS A 70 -6.88 2.24 -6.15
N PHE A 71 -8.01 1.53 -6.03
CA PHE A 71 -8.20 0.51 -5.01
C PHE A 71 -7.29 -0.71 -5.21
N ASP A 72 -6.69 -0.89 -6.38
CA ASP A 72 -5.68 -1.92 -6.66
C ASP A 72 -4.24 -1.47 -6.34
N HIS A 73 -4.06 -0.24 -5.83
CA HIS A 73 -2.80 0.30 -5.33
C HIS A 73 -2.88 0.72 -3.85
N TRP A 74 -4.08 1.03 -3.35
CA TRP A 74 -4.32 1.42 -1.96
C TRP A 74 -5.71 0.98 -1.50
N ASP A 75 -5.81 -0.22 -0.90
CA ASP A 75 -7.09 -0.80 -0.51
C ASP A 75 -7.43 -0.64 0.98
N LYS A 76 -8.70 -0.90 1.33
CA LYS A 76 -9.18 -0.83 2.71
C LYS A 76 -8.41 -1.76 3.65
N LYS A 77 -7.94 -2.90 3.15
CA LYS A 77 -7.17 -3.86 3.96
C LYS A 77 -5.81 -3.29 4.32
N ALA A 78 -5.07 -2.73 3.35
CA ALA A 78 -3.81 -2.02 3.56
C ALA A 78 -3.98 -0.88 4.57
N ILE A 79 -5.02 -0.05 4.38
CA ILE A 79 -5.37 0.99 5.36
C ILE A 79 -5.59 0.35 6.74
N SER A 80 -6.30 -0.77 6.87
CA SER A 80 -6.60 -1.33 8.20
C SER A 80 -5.41 -1.95 8.93
N VAL A 81 -4.46 -2.58 8.20
CA VAL A 81 -3.42 -3.42 8.80
C VAL A 81 -2.04 -2.78 8.89
N LEU A 82 -1.76 -1.77 8.06
CA LEU A 82 -0.45 -1.12 8.06
C LEU A 82 -0.28 -0.18 9.25
N ASN A 83 0.94 -0.12 9.76
CA ASN A 83 1.32 0.74 10.88
C ASN A 83 1.09 2.22 10.53
N LYS A 84 0.33 2.91 11.38
CA LYS A 84 -0.04 4.33 11.22
C LYS A 84 1.11 5.30 11.43
N ASN A 85 2.21 4.81 12.01
CA ASN A 85 3.41 5.60 12.19
C ASN A 85 4.36 5.48 10.98
N THR A 86 4.09 4.58 10.03
CA THR A 86 4.92 4.43 8.83
C THR A 86 4.70 5.61 7.89
N PRO A 87 5.74 6.38 7.53
CA PRO A 87 5.63 7.49 6.58
C PRO A 87 5.05 7.03 5.25
N VAL A 88 4.11 7.82 4.70
CA VAL A 88 3.50 7.58 3.40
C VAL A 88 3.91 8.69 2.44
N PHE A 89 4.68 8.33 1.41
CA PHE A 89 5.00 9.20 0.29
C PHE A 89 3.92 9.04 -0.78
N CYS A 90 3.36 10.15 -1.26
CA CYS A 90 2.32 10.16 -2.26
C CYS A 90 2.51 11.33 -3.24
N GLN A 91 1.69 11.39 -4.30
CA GLN A 91 1.67 12.56 -5.17
C GLN A 91 1.20 13.80 -4.40
N PRO A 92 1.70 15.01 -4.72
CA PRO A 92 1.29 16.24 -4.04
C PRO A 92 -0.22 16.46 -4.00
N ARG A 93 -0.95 16.07 -5.05
CA ARG A 93 -2.41 16.17 -5.12
C ARG A 93 -3.14 15.30 -4.10
N ASP A 94 -2.51 14.22 -3.65
CA ASP A 94 -3.09 13.25 -2.74
C ASP A 94 -2.75 13.52 -1.26
N GLN A 95 -1.89 14.50 -0.98
CA GLN A 95 -1.46 14.85 0.38
C GLN A 95 -2.61 15.31 1.29
N ALA A 96 -3.66 15.93 0.73
CA ALA A 96 -4.84 16.32 1.50
C ALA A 96 -5.78 15.13 1.83
N PHE A 97 -5.52 13.94 1.28
CA PHE A 97 -6.40 12.79 1.44
C PHE A 97 -6.12 12.07 2.77
N ARG A 98 -7.04 12.20 3.72
CA ARG A 98 -6.95 11.62 5.08
C ARG A 98 -6.70 10.11 5.13
N ALA A 99 -7.02 9.36 4.08
CA ALA A 99 -6.75 7.92 4.06
C ALA A 99 -5.32 7.59 3.59
N ILE A 100 -4.56 8.58 3.11
CA ILE A 100 -3.15 8.48 2.70
C ILE A 100 -2.26 9.10 3.77
N CYS A 101 -2.62 10.30 4.23
CA CYS A 101 -1.99 10.86 5.40
C CYS A 101 -2.61 10.20 6.63
N TRP A 102 -1.87 9.30 7.27
CA TRP A 102 -2.12 9.00 8.68
C TRP A 102 -2.20 10.34 9.38
N VAL A 103 -3.39 10.67 9.89
CA VAL A 103 -3.65 11.99 10.46
C VAL A 103 -2.57 12.26 11.51
N LEU A 104 -1.66 13.19 11.21
CA LEU A 104 -0.79 13.81 12.20
C LEU A 104 -1.66 14.80 12.99
N GLU A 105 -2.58 14.29 13.80
CA GLU A 105 -3.10 15.03 14.96
C GLU A 105 -2.21 14.66 16.15
N SER A 106 -0.99 15.20 16.13
CA SER A 106 -0.19 15.35 17.34
C SER A 106 0.05 16.85 17.53
N ASN A 107 -0.71 17.44 18.45
CA ASN A 107 -0.51 18.73 19.10
C ASN A 107 -0.66 20.01 18.24
N THR A 108 -1.89 20.50 18.09
CA THR A 108 -2.15 21.94 18.28
C THR A 108 -2.46 22.19 19.76
N SER A 109 -1.39 22.30 20.55
CA SER A 109 -1.37 23.11 21.76
C SER A 109 -0.29 24.16 21.57
N GLN A 110 -0.68 25.25 20.93
CA GLN A 110 -0.26 26.65 21.17
C GLN A 110 -1.19 27.57 20.37
#